data_AF-K9YS40-F1
#
_entry.id   AF-K9YS40-F1
#
_cell.length_a   1.000
_cell.length_b   1.000
_cell.length_c   1.000
_cell.angle_alpha   90.00
_cell.angle_beta   90.00
_cell.angle_gamma   90.00
#
_symmetry.space_group_name_H-M   'P 1'
#
loop_
_entity.id
_entity.type
_entity.pdbx_description
1 polymer ?
#
loop_
_entity_poly.entity_id
_entity_poly.type
_entity_poly.pdbx_seq_one_letter_code
_entity_poly.pdbx_strand_id
1 'polypeptide(L)'
;MIIQLTDSFQVYVSNHAVQQMEKRQIKQTWIREVLINPIAIESDPKDTDLKWGFGKVDCQDGLTRVLKVVYNDQVTPLKIVTIHFDRKAKKRFL
;
A
#
# COMPACT_ATOMS: atom_id res chain seq x y z
N MET A 1 5.47 1.39 -13.25
CA MET A 1 6.79 0.83 -12.91
C MET A 1 6.58 -0.51 -12.22
N ILE A 2 7.27 -1.57 -12.63
CA ILE A 2 7.21 -2.85 -11.88
C ILE A 2 8.24 -2.79 -10.75
N ILE A 3 7.87 -3.24 -9.55
CA ILE A 3 8.79 -3.41 -8.42
C ILE A 3 8.73 -4.85 -7.92
N GLN A 4 9.89 -5.36 -7.49
CA GLN A 4 10.03 -6.67 -6.89
C GLN A 4 9.88 -6.52 -5.36
N LEU A 5 8.94 -7.23 -4.74
CA LEU A 5 8.71 -7.19 -3.29
C LEU A 5 9.35 -8.38 -2.56
N THR A 6 9.37 -9.55 -3.21
CA THR A 6 10.11 -10.77 -2.81
C THR A 6 10.65 -11.44 -4.06
N ASP A 7 11.43 -12.52 -3.95
CA ASP A 7 11.95 -13.25 -5.12
C ASP A 7 10.86 -13.73 -6.10
N SER A 8 9.65 -14.01 -5.61
CA SER A 8 8.52 -14.52 -6.41
C SER A 8 7.33 -13.56 -6.52
N PHE A 9 7.35 -12.40 -5.85
CA PHE A 9 6.23 -11.47 -5.83
C PHE A 9 6.62 -10.09 -6.37
N GLN A 10 6.07 -9.76 -7.54
CA GLN A 10 6.23 -8.47 -8.22
C GLN A 10 4.89 -7.78 -8.39
N VAL A 11 4.91 -6.45 -8.40
CA VAL A 11 3.71 -5.62 -8.54
C VAL A 11 3.94 -4.50 -9.55
N TYR A 12 2.90 -4.15 -10.31
CA TYR A 12 2.91 -2.94 -11.11
C TYR A 12 2.47 -1.75 -10.27
N VAL A 13 3.27 -0.68 -10.25
CA VAL A 13 3.00 0.58 -9.56
C VAL A 13 2.61 1.63 -10.59
N SER A 14 1.42 2.22 -10.45
CA SER A 14 0.96 3.32 -11.31
C SER A 14 1.86 4.56 -11.17
N ASN A 15 1.89 5.44 -12.17
CA ASN A 15 2.65 6.69 -12.09
C ASN A 15 2.22 7.55 -10.88
N HIS A 16 0.92 7.57 -10.57
CA HIS A 16 0.42 8.29 -9.40
C HIS A 16 0.98 7.68 -8.09
N ALA A 17 0.97 6.35 -7.97
CA ALA A 17 1.54 5.67 -6.82
C ALA A 17 3.05 5.89 -6.69
N VAL A 18 3.81 5.88 -7.80
CA VAL A 18 5.25 6.20 -7.81
C VAL A 18 5.49 7.61 -7.25
N GLN A 19 4.75 8.62 -7.74
CA GLN A 19 4.87 9.99 -7.23
C GLN A 19 4.54 10.08 -5.73
N GLN A 20 3.54 9.33 -5.24
CA GLN A 20 3.21 9.31 -3.82
C GLN A 20 4.32 8.65 -2.99
N MET A 21 4.97 7.61 -3.53
CA MET A 21 6.10 6.95 -2.88
C MET A 21 7.27 7.90 -2.71
N GLU A 22 7.68 8.58 -3.79
CA GLU A 22 8.78 9.54 -3.78
C GLU A 22 8.48 10.71 -2.83
N LYS A 23 7.31 11.35 -2.98
CA LYS A 23 6.92 12.53 -2.19
C LYS A 23 6.87 12.27 -0.68
N ARG A 24 6.52 11.05 -0.27
CA ARG A 24 6.36 10.68 1.15
C ARG A 24 7.43 9.71 1.66
N GLN A 25 8.44 9.41 0.84
CA GLN A 25 9.50 8.47 1.16
C GLN A 25 8.97 7.10 1.62
N ILE A 26 7.94 6.60 0.92
CA ILE A 26 7.35 5.29 1.23
C ILE A 26 8.29 4.19 0.75
N LYS A 27 8.68 3.32 1.68
CA LYS A 27 9.61 2.23 1.41
C LYS A 27 8.89 1.05 0.77
N GLN A 28 9.58 0.34 -0.13
CA GLN A 28 9.07 -0.89 -0.73
C GLN A 28 8.81 -1.98 0.33
N THR A 29 9.62 -2.03 1.39
CA THR A 29 9.41 -2.95 2.52
C THR A 29 8.06 -2.71 3.21
N TRP A 30 7.64 -1.46 3.37
CA TRP A 30 6.32 -1.15 3.92
C TRP A 30 5.18 -1.59 3.01
N ILE A 31 5.34 -1.42 1.69
CA ILE A 31 4.35 -1.90 0.70
C ILE A 31 4.24 -3.42 0.75
N ARG A 32 5.38 -4.11 0.80
CA ARG A 32 5.45 -5.57 0.96
C ARG A 32 4.68 -6.02 2.20
N GLU A 33 4.95 -5.43 3.37
CA GLU A 33 4.27 -5.82 4.61
C GLU A 33 2.75 -5.59 4.52
N VAL A 34 2.29 -4.47 3.94
CA VAL A 34 0.85 -4.23 3.73
C VAL A 34 0.22 -5.27 2.80
N LEU A 35 0.91 -5.71 1.75
CA LEU A 35 0.35 -6.65 0.78
C LEU A 35 0.40 -8.11 1.24
N ILE A 36 1.42 -8.48 2.02
CA ILE A 36 1.61 -9.87 2.49
C ILE A 36 0.91 -10.10 3.83
N ASN A 37 0.99 -9.15 4.75
CA ASN A 37 0.43 -9.26 6.09
C ASN A 37 -0.34 -7.99 6.49
N PRO A 38 -1.45 -7.67 5.79
CA PRO A 38 -2.26 -6.51 6.12
C PRO A 38 -2.91 -6.67 7.49
N ILE A 39 -3.04 -5.56 8.22
CA ILE A 39 -3.87 -5.52 9.43
C ILE A 39 -5.37 -5.57 9.11
N ALA A 40 -5.74 -5.16 7.89
CA ALA A 40 -7.10 -5.20 7.37
C ALA A 40 -7.09 -5.09 5.84
N ILE A 41 -8.06 -5.72 5.20
CA ILE A 41 -8.38 -5.56 3.79
C ILE A 41 -9.84 -5.14 3.66
N GLU A 42 -10.11 -4.13 2.84
CA GLU A 42 -11.47 -3.66 2.52
C GLU A 42 -11.63 -3.52 1.01
N SER A 43 -12.84 -3.66 0.49
CA SER A 43 -13.15 -3.30 -0.90
C SER A 43 -13.33 -1.78 -1.02
N ASP A 44 -12.95 -1.21 -2.16
CA ASP A 44 -13.28 0.19 -2.43
C ASP A 44 -14.80 0.34 -2.65
N PRO A 45 -15.49 1.28 -1.97
CA PRO A 45 -16.93 1.44 -2.07
C PRO A 45 -17.40 1.98 -3.42
N LYS A 46 -16.49 2.53 -4.25
CA LYS A 46 -16.82 3.09 -5.57
C LYS A 46 -16.38 2.21 -6.72
N ASP A 47 -15.42 1.32 -6.49
CA ASP A 47 -14.83 0.46 -7.51
C ASP A 47 -14.56 -0.93 -6.91
N THR A 48 -15.42 -1.89 -7.21
CA THR A 48 -15.36 -3.23 -6.62
C THR A 48 -14.11 -4.02 -7.02
N ASP A 49 -13.41 -3.60 -8.08
CA ASP A 49 -12.17 -4.24 -8.53
C ASP A 49 -10.95 -3.76 -7.73
N LEU A 50 -11.12 -2.73 -6.89
CA LEU A 50 -10.08 -2.20 -6.03
C LEU A 50 -10.22 -2.69 -4.60
N LYS A 51 -9.08 -3.02 -4.01
CA LYS A 51 -8.92 -3.37 -2.60
C LYS A 51 -8.04 -2.35 -1.89
N TRP A 52 -8.31 -2.17 -0.61
CA TRP A 52 -7.55 -1.36 0.31
C TRP A 52 -6.83 -2.28 1.29
N GLY A 53 -5.51 -2.39 1.16
CA GLY A 53 -4.66 -2.99 2.18
C GLY A 53 -4.23 -1.93 3.19
N PHE A 54 -4.33 -2.26 4.47
CA PHE A 54 -3.82 -1.41 5.55
C PHE A 54 -2.67 -2.13 6.27
N GLY A 55 -1.65 -1.40 6.70
CA GLY A 55 -0.55 -1.93 7.51
C GLY A 55 0.05 -0.88 8.43
N LYS A 56 0.48 -1.30 9.61
CA LYS A 56 1.24 -0.46 10.55
C LYS A 56 2.68 -0.37 10.07
N VAL A 57 3.22 0.84 10.07
CA VAL A 57 4.59 1.09 9.62
C VAL A 57 5.28 2.07 10.56
N ASP A 58 6.49 1.72 10.97
CA ASP A 58 7.33 2.56 11.81
C ASP A 58 8.20 3.45 10.92
N CYS A 59 7.95 4.76 11.00
CA CYS A 59 8.65 5.76 10.21
C CYS A 59 9.99 6.12 10.88
N GLN A 60 10.92 6.68 10.08
CA GLN A 60 12.25 7.07 10.58
C GLN A 60 12.22 8.16 11.65
N ASP A 61 11.13 8.93 11.73
CA ASP A 61 10.88 9.93 12.77
C ASP A 61 10.39 9.34 14.10
N GLY A 62 10.39 8.00 14.23
CA GLY A 62 9.93 7.29 15.43
C GLY A 62 8.41 7.20 15.56
N LEU A 63 7.65 7.70 14.57
CA LEU A 63 6.20 7.65 14.61
C LEU A 63 5.66 6.42 13.88
N THR A 64 4.77 5.69 14.55
CA THR A 64 3.95 4.68 13.89
C THR A 64 2.81 5.35 13.11
N ARG A 65 2.67 4.94 11.85
CA ARG A 65 1.61 5.37 10.92
C ARG A 65 0.89 4.15 10.36
N VAL A 66 -0.29 4.38 9.79
CA VAL A 66 -0.98 3.37 8.99
C VAL A 66 -0.77 3.71 7.52
N LEU A 67 -0.19 2.79 6.77
CA LEU A 67 -0.06 2.87 5.32
C LEU A 67 -1.30 2.22 4.69
N LYS A 68 -1.95 2.94 3.79
CA LYS A 68 -3.01 2.42 2.92
C LYS A 68 -2.44 2.20 1.52
N VAL A 69 -2.54 0.98 1.02
CA VAL A 69 -2.20 0.60 -0.36
C VAL A 69 -3.51 0.27 -1.06
N VAL A 70 -3.82 1.00 -2.14
CA VAL A 70 -4.99 0.71 -2.98
C VAL A 70 -4.51 -0.02 -4.22
N TYR A 71 -5.04 -1.21 -4.46
CA TYR A 71 -4.58 -2.09 -5.52
C TYR A 71 -5.72 -2.86 -6.20
N ASN A 72 -5.49 -3.25 -7.44
CA ASN A 72 -6.31 -4.19 -8.20
C ASN A 72 -5.54 -5.53 -8.26
N ASP A 73 -6.10 -6.58 -7.67
CA ASP A 73 -5.55 -7.93 -7.67
C ASP A 73 -6.18 -8.86 -8.72
N GLN A 74 -7.11 -8.35 -9.53
CA GLN A 74 -7.71 -9.05 -10.68
C GLN A 74 -6.81 -9.01 -11.93
N VAL A 75 -5.70 -8.29 -11.87
CA VAL A 75 -4.71 -8.17 -12.94
C VAL A 75 -3.36 -8.73 -12.50
N THR A 76 -2.61 -9.28 -13.47
CA THR A 76 -1.26 -9.85 -13.22
C THR A 76 -0.21 -9.09 -14.03
N PRO A 77 0.83 -8.54 -13.39
CA PRO A 77 1.05 -8.49 -11.94
C PRO A 77 0.03 -7.56 -11.24
N LEU A 78 -0.20 -7.79 -9.94
CA LEU A 78 -1.07 -6.96 -9.11
C LEU A 78 -0.73 -5.48 -9.30
N LYS A 79 -1.76 -4.65 -9.53
CA LYS A 79 -1.59 -3.24 -9.86
C LYS A 79 -1.90 -2.34 -8.67
N ILE A 80 -0.88 -1.66 -8.16
CA ILE A 80 -1.04 -0.61 -7.17
C ILE A 80 -1.45 0.69 -7.85
N VAL A 81 -2.62 1.20 -7.45
CA VAL A 81 -3.23 2.42 -7.99
C VAL A 81 -2.76 3.66 -7.23
N THR A 82 -2.79 3.63 -5.89
CA THR A 82 -2.28 4.73 -5.04
C THR A 82 -1.80 4.20 -3.69
N ILE A 83 -0.92 4.96 -3.02
CA ILE A 83 -0.36 4.63 -1.71
C ILE A 83 -0.23 5.91 -0.88
N HIS A 84 -0.68 5.90 0.37
CA HIS A 84 -0.52 7.05 1.27
C HIS A 84 -0.67 6.66 2.74
N PHE A 85 -0.14 7.48 3.65
CA PHE A 85 -0.43 7.38 5.08
C PHE A 85 -1.86 7.84 5.36
N ASP A 86 -2.67 6.99 5.98
CA ASP A 86 -4.08 7.28 6.27
C ASP A 86 -4.25 7.67 7.75
N ARG A 87 -4.56 8.95 7.98
CA ARG A 87 -4.76 9.52 9.33
C ARG A 87 -6.06 9.04 9.98
N LYS A 88 -7.08 8.70 9.19
CA LYS A 88 -8.34 8.15 9.72
C LYS A 88 -8.14 6.69 10.11
N ALA A 89 -7.48 5.91 9.26
CA ALA A 89 -7.12 4.53 9.58
C ALA A 89 -6.17 4.45 10.78
N LYS A 90 -5.28 5.45 10.97
CA LYS A 90 -4.49 5.58 12.20
C LYS A 90 -5.38 5.54 13.45
N LYS A 91 -6.42 6.38 13.55
CA LYS A 91 -7.33 6.38 14.71
C LYS A 91 -8.07 5.06 14.92
N ARG A 92 -8.25 4.26 13.87
CA ARG A 92 -8.97 2.99 13.90
C ARG A 92 -8.09 1.83 14.33
N PHE A 93 -6.81 1.83 13.96
CA PHE A 93 -5.93 0.68 14.09
C PHE A 93 -4.74 0.88 15.04
N LEU A 94 -4.42 2.12 15.41
CA LEU A 94 -3.41 2.51 16.39
C LEU A 94 -4.08 3.26 17.53
#